data_AF-A0A947C1P4-F1
#
_entry.id   AF-A0A947C1P4-F1
#
_cell.length_a   1.000
_cell.length_b   1.000
_cell.length_c   1.000
_cell.angle_alpha   90.00
_cell.angle_beta   90.00
_cell.angle_gamma   90.00
#
_symmetry.space_group_name_H-M   'P 1'
#
loop_
_entity.id
_entity.type
_entity.pdbx_description
1 polymer ?
#
loop_
_entity_poly.entity_id
_entity_poly.type
_entity_poly.pdbx_seq_one_letter_code
_entity_poly.pdbx_strand_id
1 'polypeptide(L)'
;MPLDAVDARDEPIVGGKAAKLSQLARAGFKVPRGFCLTTWAYESFVHHADIINTLRMELGRKSLDDMRWEEIWDAALRIRGEFLSQPLSDSLSDSIVDGLSALDSSTTLAIRSSAIGEDSAGRSFAGLHESIVGVRGRHAVQDAVRLVWASLWSDAALLYRKELGLDPAHSRMAVLVQEMVNDNPSGVAFARDPRDPHKEHAIIESVPGPCSLLVDGLVDPDRWEIERKTRNVIAWLPGDREDSDDQGPLLDPTELDTILKTLLSVEQLFRWAPDMEWTGRSESLTVLQARPITTGAPDEDEKRAWYLSLRPGDGRLRDLRQRVVEQLIPELEAEGDALAAEQLHLLQDEPLARAIEHRGDAVARWRKIYWDEFIPFAHGVRRLATYYNDAVKPDDPYEFVGLLRDQPLLAAQRNQAMADLAQYLASNDAVLVAVQQLLAKHAGSLQWVAFRRELSQITAVGDGFVTRFESLNERFLDIAYD
;
A
#
# COMPACT_ATOMS: atom_id res chain seq x y z
N MET A 1 8.62 16.14 19.00
CA MET A 1 10.07 16.13 19.31
C MET A 1 10.86 16.22 18.02
N PRO A 2 11.78 17.18 17.85
CA PRO A 2 12.70 17.21 16.70
C PRO A 2 13.46 15.89 16.59
N LEU A 3 13.68 15.39 15.36
CA LEU A 3 14.29 14.08 15.14
C LEU A 3 15.74 14.01 15.67
N ASP A 4 16.50 15.10 15.53
CA ASP A 4 17.87 15.25 16.02
C ASP A 4 17.98 15.34 17.56
N ALA A 5 16.87 15.63 18.24
CA ALA A 5 16.77 15.67 19.69
C ALA A 5 16.39 14.32 20.34
N VAL A 6 16.04 13.31 19.54
CA VAL A 6 15.64 11.98 20.02
C VAL A 6 16.88 11.21 20.51
N ASP A 7 16.83 10.65 21.72
CA ASP A 7 17.83 9.73 22.25
C ASP A 7 17.41 8.27 22.05
N ALA A 8 18.36 7.33 22.06
CA ALA A 8 18.04 5.90 21.96
C ALA A 8 17.09 5.43 23.07
N ARG A 9 17.14 6.07 24.25
CA ARG A 9 16.24 5.79 25.38
C ARG A 9 14.80 6.21 25.13
N ASP A 10 14.54 7.05 24.13
CA ASP A 10 13.20 7.52 23.79
C ASP A 10 12.43 6.55 22.87
N GLU A 11 13.04 5.44 22.42
CA GLU A 11 12.38 4.42 21.59
C GLU A 11 10.98 4.00 22.08
N PRO A 12 10.74 3.81 23.40
CA PRO A 12 9.40 3.48 23.91
C PRO A 12 8.33 4.55 23.65
N ILE A 13 8.71 5.79 23.34
CA ILE A 13 7.80 6.91 23.09
C ILE A 13 7.85 7.45 21.65
N VAL A 14 8.89 7.17 20.87
CA VAL A 14 9.00 7.58 19.46
C VAL A 14 8.94 6.41 18.46
N GLY A 15 8.96 5.17 18.94
CA GLY A 15 9.01 3.96 18.12
C GLY A 15 10.37 3.70 17.48
N GLY A 16 10.52 2.51 16.90
CA GLY A 16 11.80 2.01 16.39
C GLY A 16 12.36 2.85 15.23
N LYS A 17 11.50 3.28 14.30
CA LYS A 17 11.91 3.98 13.07
C LYS A 17 12.53 5.35 13.37
N ALA A 18 11.83 6.17 14.16
CA ALA A 18 12.33 7.48 14.56
C ALA A 18 13.60 7.37 15.44
N ALA A 19 13.64 6.42 16.36
CA ALA A 19 14.81 6.20 17.21
C ALA A 19 16.06 5.82 16.41
N LYS A 20 15.92 4.92 15.42
CA LYS A 20 17.03 4.50 14.54
C LYS A 20 17.50 5.62 13.63
N LEU A 21 16.58 6.39 13.04
CA LEU A 21 16.93 7.54 12.20
C LEU A 21 17.68 8.63 12.99
N SER A 22 17.28 8.89 14.24
CA SER A 22 18.04 9.79 15.10
C SER A 22 19.45 9.26 15.40
N GLN A 23 19.57 7.96 15.71
CA GLN A 23 20.89 7.35 15.95
C GLN A 23 21.80 7.45 14.71
N LEU A 24 21.26 7.27 13.51
CA LEU A 24 21.98 7.50 12.26
C LEU A 24 22.42 8.97 12.12
N ALA A 25 21.51 9.92 12.34
CA ALA A 25 21.85 11.35 12.30
C ALA A 25 23.00 11.70 13.24
N ARG A 26 22.94 11.21 14.49
CA ARG A 26 23.95 11.43 15.52
C ARG A 26 25.29 10.75 15.23
N ALA A 27 25.27 9.68 14.46
CA ALA A 27 26.47 8.99 13.97
C ALA A 27 27.08 9.66 12.72
N GLY A 28 26.48 10.75 12.22
CA GLY A 28 27.01 11.53 11.09
C GLY A 28 26.47 11.12 9.73
N PHE A 29 25.51 10.19 9.65
CA PHE A 29 24.86 9.86 8.39
C PHE A 29 23.91 10.99 7.98
N LYS A 30 23.85 11.30 6.68
CA LYS A 30 22.85 12.19 6.14
C LYS A 30 21.49 11.49 6.18
N VAL A 31 20.57 12.03 6.96
CA VAL A 31 19.17 11.58 7.03
C VAL A 31 18.25 12.77 6.80
N PRO A 32 17.04 12.59 6.24
CA PRO A 32 16.12 13.69 6.05
C PRO A 32 15.67 14.27 7.40
N ARG A 33 15.56 15.60 7.48
CA ARG A 33 15.14 16.30 8.70
C ARG A 33 13.67 16.02 8.98
N GLY A 34 13.27 16.14 10.23
CA GLY A 34 11.91 15.85 10.62
C GLY A 34 11.67 16.00 12.11
N PHE A 35 10.48 15.62 12.54
CA PHE A 35 10.09 15.53 13.93
C PHE A 35 9.16 14.34 14.15
N CYS A 36 9.12 13.86 15.39
CA CYS A 36 8.26 12.77 15.81
C CYS A 36 7.15 13.29 16.74
N LEU A 37 5.90 12.93 16.43
CA LEU A 37 4.79 12.95 17.36
C LEU A 37 4.87 11.69 18.22
N THR A 38 5.08 11.86 19.52
CA THR A 38 5.29 10.75 20.44
C THR A 38 4.01 9.95 20.66
N THR A 39 4.15 8.78 21.30
CA THR A 39 2.99 8.00 21.75
C THR A 39 2.10 8.76 22.74
N TRP A 40 2.63 9.76 23.46
CA TRP A 40 1.81 10.66 24.29
C TRP A 40 0.91 11.57 23.46
N ALA A 41 1.34 11.99 22.26
CA ALA A 41 0.48 12.74 21.36
C ALA A 41 -0.70 11.88 20.87
N TYR A 42 -0.45 10.60 20.60
CA TYR A 42 -1.50 9.62 20.31
C TYR A 42 -2.46 9.45 21.49
N GLU A 43 -1.94 9.19 22.69
CA GLU A 43 -2.76 9.03 23.90
C GLU A 43 -3.59 10.30 24.18
N SER A 44 -3.00 11.48 24.04
CA SER A 44 -3.69 12.77 24.18
C SER A 44 -4.82 12.93 23.17
N PHE A 45 -4.61 12.55 21.90
CA PHE A 45 -5.64 12.60 20.87
C PHE A 45 -6.80 11.64 21.19
N VAL A 46 -6.50 10.37 21.51
CA VAL A 46 -7.52 9.35 21.83
C VAL A 46 -8.36 9.77 23.04
N HIS A 47 -7.75 10.38 24.07
CA HIS A 47 -8.49 10.87 25.24
C HIS A 47 -9.30 12.13 24.94
N HIS A 48 -8.74 13.08 24.19
CA HIS A 48 -9.44 14.34 23.86
C HIS A 48 -10.66 14.10 22.98
N ALA A 49 -10.55 13.21 22.00
CA ALA A 49 -11.58 12.88 21.04
C ALA A 49 -12.57 11.79 21.52
N ASP A 50 -12.44 11.33 22.77
CA ASP A 50 -13.22 10.23 23.37
C ASP A 50 -13.19 8.90 22.57
N ILE A 51 -12.21 8.72 21.68
CA ILE A 51 -12.03 7.52 20.85
C ILE A 51 -11.85 6.27 21.73
N ILE A 52 -11.35 6.43 22.96
CA ILE A 52 -11.18 5.34 23.92
C ILE A 52 -12.49 4.60 24.22
N ASN A 53 -13.63 5.29 24.19
CA ASN A 53 -14.93 4.65 24.38
C ASN A 53 -15.32 3.79 23.19
N THR A 54 -15.06 4.23 21.96
CA THR A 54 -15.27 3.42 20.76
C THR A 54 -14.36 2.20 20.75
N LEU A 55 -13.07 2.36 21.08
CA LEU A 55 -12.14 1.23 21.20
C LEU A 55 -12.64 0.19 22.20
N ARG A 56 -13.05 0.63 23.40
CA ARG A 56 -13.58 -0.25 24.44
C ARG A 56 -14.88 -0.93 24.01
N MET A 57 -15.76 -0.23 23.28
CA MET A 57 -17.01 -0.80 22.80
C MET A 57 -16.76 -1.86 21.73
N GLU A 58 -15.96 -1.54 20.71
CA GLU A 58 -15.75 -2.41 19.56
C GLU A 58 -14.91 -3.64 19.92
N LEU A 59 -13.86 -3.46 20.72
CA LEU A 59 -12.96 -4.55 21.12
C LEU A 59 -13.41 -5.27 22.40
N GLY A 60 -14.31 -4.69 23.19
CA GLY A 60 -14.81 -5.27 24.44
C GLY A 60 -16.06 -6.16 24.29
N ARG A 61 -16.73 -6.15 23.12
CA ARG A 61 -17.91 -6.99 22.86
C ARG A 61 -17.59 -8.49 22.89
N LYS A 62 -16.40 -8.86 22.45
CA LYS A 62 -15.96 -10.24 22.25
C LYS A 62 -14.43 -10.27 22.30
N SER A 63 -13.83 -11.36 22.80
CA SER A 63 -12.38 -11.52 22.70
C SER A 63 -11.95 -11.51 21.23
N LEU A 64 -10.84 -10.85 20.92
CA LEU A 64 -10.28 -10.83 19.58
C LEU A 64 -10.05 -12.26 19.04
N ASP A 65 -9.69 -13.20 19.92
CA ASP A 65 -9.48 -14.61 19.58
C ASP A 65 -10.75 -15.29 19.05
N ASP A 66 -11.92 -14.87 19.55
CA ASP A 66 -13.21 -15.43 19.16
C ASP A 66 -13.85 -14.67 18.00
N MET A 67 -13.36 -13.48 17.66
CA MET A 67 -13.89 -12.71 16.53
C MET A 67 -13.57 -13.39 15.19
N ARG A 68 -14.59 -13.49 14.34
CA ARG A 68 -14.47 -13.84 12.92
C ARG A 68 -13.81 -12.67 12.18
N TRP A 69 -13.25 -12.96 11.01
CA TRP A 69 -12.59 -11.96 10.18
C TRP A 69 -13.51 -10.77 9.85
N GLU A 70 -14.79 -11.02 9.57
CA GLU A 70 -15.78 -9.99 9.28
C GLU A 70 -16.04 -9.08 10.48
N GLU A 71 -16.09 -9.66 11.69
CA GLU A 71 -16.27 -8.90 12.94
C GLU A 71 -15.06 -8.00 13.21
N ILE A 72 -13.85 -8.50 12.95
CA ILE A 72 -12.60 -7.73 13.08
C ILE A 72 -12.59 -6.57 12.08
N TRP A 73 -12.97 -6.83 10.84
CA TRP A 73 -13.03 -5.80 9.82
C TRP A 73 -14.07 -4.72 10.13
N ASP A 74 -15.26 -5.11 10.58
CA ASP A 74 -16.31 -4.18 10.98
C ASP A 74 -15.86 -3.29 12.15
N ALA A 75 -15.19 -3.89 13.15
CA ALA A 75 -14.60 -3.14 14.26
C ALA A 75 -13.50 -2.18 13.77
N ALA A 76 -12.60 -2.65 12.90
CA ALA A 76 -11.53 -1.85 12.31
C ALA A 76 -12.08 -0.64 11.53
N LEU A 77 -13.11 -0.85 10.71
CA LEU A 77 -13.72 0.21 9.90
C LEU A 77 -14.32 1.30 10.78
N ARG A 78 -15.10 0.93 11.82
CA ARG A 78 -15.69 1.89 12.76
C ARG A 78 -14.64 2.64 13.55
N ILE A 79 -13.63 1.95 14.07
CA ILE A 79 -12.53 2.58 14.81
C ILE A 79 -11.78 3.55 13.89
N ARG A 80 -11.45 3.14 12.66
CA ARG A 80 -10.79 4.01 11.68
C ARG A 80 -11.63 5.25 11.39
N GLY A 81 -12.94 5.10 11.19
CA GLY A 81 -13.86 6.23 11.00
C GLY A 81 -13.76 7.27 12.11
N GLU A 82 -13.74 6.86 13.37
CA GLU A 82 -13.57 7.77 14.52
C GLU A 82 -12.24 8.53 14.50
N PHE A 83 -11.12 7.88 14.15
CA PHE A 83 -9.84 8.59 14.05
C PHE A 83 -9.87 9.69 12.97
N LEU A 84 -10.64 9.50 11.90
CA LEU A 84 -10.67 10.42 10.76
C LEU A 84 -11.68 11.54 10.91
N SER A 85 -12.79 11.30 11.62
CA SER A 85 -13.84 12.30 11.88
C SER A 85 -13.42 13.29 12.97
N GLN A 86 -12.68 12.83 13.98
CA GLN A 86 -12.37 13.64 15.16
C GLN A 86 -11.23 14.64 14.91
N PRO A 87 -11.40 15.94 15.24
CA PRO A 87 -10.35 16.94 15.08
C PRO A 87 -9.22 16.75 16.08
N LEU A 88 -8.00 17.17 15.71
CA LEU A 88 -6.90 17.28 16.67
C LEU A 88 -7.20 18.42 17.66
N SER A 89 -6.75 18.30 18.91
CA SER A 89 -6.81 19.41 19.87
C SER A 89 -5.94 20.59 19.40
N ASP A 90 -6.29 21.81 19.81
CA ASP A 90 -5.53 23.02 19.46
C ASP A 90 -4.05 22.88 19.87
N SER A 91 -3.78 22.38 21.07
CA SER A 91 -2.41 22.19 21.57
C SER A 91 -1.59 21.22 20.71
N LEU A 92 -2.20 20.14 20.22
CA LEU A 92 -1.52 19.19 19.33
C LEU A 92 -1.35 19.78 17.92
N SER A 93 -2.37 20.48 17.44
CA SER A 93 -2.35 21.21 16.17
C SER A 93 -1.21 22.24 16.12
N ASP A 94 -1.02 22.99 17.20
CA ASP A 94 0.05 23.99 17.34
C ASP A 94 1.42 23.33 17.45
N SER A 95 1.54 22.22 18.20
CA SER A 95 2.79 21.44 18.27
C SER A 95 3.23 20.91 16.90
N ILE A 96 2.28 20.54 16.04
CA ILE A 96 2.56 20.15 14.65
C ILE A 96 3.05 21.36 13.85
N VAL A 97 2.42 22.53 13.99
CA VAL A 97 2.85 23.77 13.30
C VAL A 97 4.26 24.17 13.70
N ASP A 98 4.58 24.11 14.99
CA ASP A 98 5.91 24.42 15.49
C ASP A 98 6.95 23.47 14.88
N GLY A 99 6.65 22.16 14.82
CA GLY A 99 7.49 21.17 14.15
C GLY A 99 7.69 21.47 12.66
N LEU A 100 6.61 21.86 11.96
CA LEU A 100 6.66 22.22 10.54
C LEU A 100 7.48 23.49 10.28
N SER A 101 7.45 24.47 11.20
CA SER A 101 8.18 25.73 11.05
C SER A 101 9.71 25.54 11.01
N ALA A 102 10.22 24.41 11.54
CA ALA A 102 11.63 24.06 11.52
C ALA A 102 12.09 23.37 10.22
N LEU A 103 11.15 22.97 9.35
CA LEU A 103 11.40 22.27 8.09
C LEU A 103 11.31 23.21 6.90
N ASP A 104 11.86 22.80 5.76
CA ASP A 104 11.73 23.56 4.51
C ASP A 104 10.31 23.47 3.94
N SER A 105 9.60 24.61 3.92
CA SER A 105 8.26 24.73 3.34
C SER A 105 8.17 24.44 1.83
N SER A 106 9.31 24.43 1.13
CA SER A 106 9.38 24.15 -0.31
C SER A 106 9.24 22.65 -0.63
N THR A 107 9.63 21.78 0.30
CA THR A 107 9.59 20.32 0.13
C THR A 107 8.22 19.73 0.48
N THR A 108 7.99 18.51 0.02
CA THR A 108 6.88 17.67 0.50
C THR A 108 7.34 16.84 1.69
N LEU A 109 6.38 16.31 2.45
CA LEU A 109 6.64 15.54 3.66
C LEU A 109 6.19 14.09 3.50
N ALA A 110 6.89 13.19 4.18
CA ALA A 110 6.50 11.82 4.44
C ALA A 110 6.04 11.71 5.91
N ILE A 111 4.83 11.18 6.12
CA ILE A 111 4.22 10.95 7.42
C ILE A 111 4.20 9.44 7.60
N ARG A 112 5.09 8.91 8.43
CA ARG A 112 5.38 7.48 8.56
C ARG A 112 4.98 7.00 9.95
N SER A 113 4.38 5.82 10.01
CA SER A 113 4.25 5.08 11.26
C SER A 113 5.61 4.78 11.88
N SER A 114 5.69 4.93 13.20
CA SER A 114 6.82 4.52 14.02
C SER A 114 6.26 3.84 15.28
N ALA A 115 5.81 2.60 15.12
CA ALA A 115 5.20 1.84 16.21
C ALA A 115 6.27 1.24 17.15
N ILE A 116 5.88 1.03 18.40
CA ILE A 116 6.72 0.34 19.39
C ILE A 116 6.85 -1.12 18.96
N GLY A 117 8.08 -1.60 18.81
CA GLY A 117 8.32 -2.98 18.40
C GLY A 117 8.03 -3.29 16.93
N GLU A 118 7.80 -2.26 16.08
CA GLU A 118 7.65 -2.42 14.61
C GLU A 118 8.83 -3.13 13.96
N ASP A 119 9.98 -3.01 14.60
CA ASP A 119 11.31 -3.06 14.02
C ASP A 119 12.24 -4.01 14.80
N SER A 120 11.62 -4.92 15.58
CA SER A 120 12.27 -5.89 16.45
C SER A 120 12.55 -7.20 15.71
N ALA A 121 13.64 -7.89 16.08
CA ALA A 121 14.09 -9.10 15.38
C ALA A 121 13.10 -10.29 15.44
N GLY A 122 12.09 -10.25 16.32
CA GLY A 122 11.08 -11.32 16.47
C GLY A 122 9.63 -10.87 16.24
N ARG A 123 9.36 -9.58 16.02
CA ARG A 123 8.05 -9.02 15.70
C ARG A 123 8.27 -7.87 14.72
N SER A 124 7.90 -8.09 13.47
CA SER A 124 8.02 -7.08 12.43
C SER A 124 6.63 -6.70 11.97
N PHE A 125 6.23 -5.45 12.23
CA PHE A 125 4.98 -4.89 11.70
C PHE A 125 5.21 -4.29 10.30
N ALA A 126 6.32 -4.64 9.64
CA ALA A 126 6.67 -4.12 8.32
C ALA A 126 5.53 -4.34 7.31
N GLY A 127 5.18 -3.27 6.60
CA GLY A 127 4.12 -3.26 5.59
C GLY A 127 2.69 -3.21 6.15
N LEU A 128 2.51 -3.24 7.47
CA LEU A 128 1.19 -3.31 8.08
C LEU A 128 0.55 -1.92 8.28
N HIS A 129 1.35 -0.97 8.75
CA HIS A 129 0.94 0.39 9.04
C HIS A 129 1.20 1.33 7.86
N GLU A 130 0.43 2.41 7.79
CA GLU A 130 0.50 3.34 6.67
C GLU A 130 1.73 4.26 6.76
N SER A 131 2.19 4.69 5.58
CA SER A 131 3.10 5.80 5.37
C SER A 131 2.56 6.64 4.23
N ILE A 132 2.29 7.92 4.48
CA ILE A 132 1.73 8.84 3.48
C ILE A 132 2.83 9.77 3.00
N VAL A 133 3.09 9.78 1.69
CA VAL A 133 4.15 10.57 1.07
C VAL A 133 3.57 11.71 0.22
N GLY A 134 4.38 12.70 -0.13
CA GLY A 134 3.98 13.81 -1.00
C GLY A 134 3.10 14.86 -0.30
N VAL A 135 3.05 14.86 1.03
CA VAL A 135 2.12 15.70 1.79
C VAL A 135 2.64 17.14 1.87
N ARG A 136 1.77 18.12 1.59
CA ARG A 136 2.10 19.55 1.64
C ARG A 136 1.04 20.34 2.39
N GLY A 137 1.50 21.21 3.29
CA GLY A 137 0.64 22.13 4.04
C GLY A 137 0.10 21.56 5.36
N ARG A 138 -0.18 22.46 6.32
CA ARG A 138 -0.58 22.12 7.69
C ARG A 138 -1.74 21.13 7.76
N HIS A 139 -2.85 21.43 7.08
CA HIS A 139 -4.06 20.61 7.15
C HIS A 139 -3.83 19.21 6.58
N ALA A 140 -3.11 19.09 5.47
CA ALA A 140 -2.78 17.79 4.88
C ALA A 140 -1.89 16.94 5.80
N VAL A 141 -0.95 17.57 6.52
CA VAL A 141 -0.12 16.88 7.53
C VAL A 141 -0.98 16.36 8.68
N GLN A 142 -1.91 17.18 9.18
CA GLN A 142 -2.81 16.78 10.27
C GLN A 142 -3.74 15.63 9.86
N ASP A 143 -4.26 15.67 8.63
CA ASP A 143 -5.06 14.58 8.06
C ASP A 143 -4.23 13.30 7.89
N ALA A 144 -3.01 13.41 7.35
CA ALA A 144 -2.10 12.29 7.20
C ALA A 144 -1.69 11.67 8.55
N VAL A 145 -1.50 12.49 9.60
CA VAL A 145 -1.23 11.98 10.96
C VAL A 145 -2.41 11.15 11.48
N ARG A 146 -3.64 11.61 11.28
CA ARG A 146 -4.85 10.86 11.67
C ARG A 146 -4.99 9.55 10.89
N LEU A 147 -4.75 9.56 9.57
CA LEU A 147 -4.72 8.36 8.73
C LEU A 147 -3.68 7.35 9.22
N VAL A 148 -2.46 7.81 9.48
CA VAL A 148 -1.39 6.94 10.01
C VAL A 148 -1.81 6.36 11.35
N TRP A 149 -2.31 7.14 12.32
CA TRP A 149 -2.83 6.59 13.57
C TRP A 149 -3.98 5.61 13.38
N ALA A 150 -4.91 5.88 12.46
CA ALA A 150 -6.01 4.98 12.17
C ALA A 150 -5.53 3.64 11.59
N SER A 151 -4.41 3.62 10.86
CA SER A 151 -3.79 2.38 10.34
C SER A 151 -3.31 1.42 11.43
N LEU A 152 -3.14 1.88 12.67
CA LEU A 152 -2.88 1.05 13.84
C LEU A 152 -4.00 0.03 14.09
N TRP A 153 -5.22 0.41 13.70
CA TRP A 153 -6.47 -0.30 13.92
C TRP A 153 -7.02 -0.92 12.64
N SER A 154 -6.22 -0.99 11.57
CA SER A 154 -6.62 -1.75 10.38
C SER A 154 -6.91 -3.20 10.72
N ASP A 155 -7.76 -3.84 9.94
CA ASP A 155 -8.11 -5.25 10.12
C ASP A 155 -6.88 -6.15 10.04
N ALA A 156 -5.96 -5.90 9.09
CA ALA A 156 -4.67 -6.58 9.03
C ALA A 156 -3.85 -6.38 10.33
N ALA A 157 -3.85 -5.16 10.89
CA ALA A 157 -3.15 -4.85 12.14
C ALA A 157 -3.76 -5.54 13.37
N LEU A 158 -5.09 -5.68 13.42
CA LEU A 158 -5.79 -6.41 14.47
C LEU A 158 -5.57 -7.93 14.34
N LEU A 159 -5.66 -8.47 13.12
CA LEU A 159 -5.41 -9.88 12.85
C LEU A 159 -3.99 -10.31 13.21
N TYR A 160 -2.99 -9.49 12.87
CA TYR A 160 -1.60 -9.78 13.23
C TYR A 160 -1.39 -9.75 14.75
N ARG A 161 -2.06 -8.84 15.47
CA ARG A 161 -2.04 -8.81 16.95
C ARG A 161 -2.69 -10.04 17.56
N LYS A 162 -3.83 -10.48 17.00
CA LYS A 162 -4.50 -11.73 17.39
C LYS A 162 -3.55 -12.91 17.28
N GLU A 163 -2.84 -13.05 16.17
CA GLU A 163 -1.87 -14.14 15.97
C GLU A 163 -0.74 -14.12 17.01
N LEU A 164 -0.22 -12.93 17.33
CA LEU A 164 0.86 -12.78 18.31
C LEU A 164 0.37 -12.82 19.78
N GLY A 165 -0.93 -13.00 20.02
CA GLY A 165 -1.52 -12.94 21.37
C GLY A 165 -1.33 -11.57 22.04
N LEU A 166 -1.26 -10.49 21.25
CA LEU A 166 -1.07 -9.13 21.73
C LEU A 166 -2.42 -8.48 21.98
N ASP A 167 -2.58 -7.90 23.17
CA ASP A 167 -3.76 -7.11 23.51
C ASP A 167 -3.78 -5.78 22.74
N PRO A 168 -4.75 -5.55 21.84
CA PRO A 168 -4.83 -4.30 21.09
C PRO A 168 -5.08 -3.09 21.98
N ALA A 169 -5.67 -3.23 23.17
CA ALA A 169 -6.01 -2.11 24.06
C ALA A 169 -4.79 -1.31 24.54
N HIS A 170 -3.60 -1.93 24.53
CA HIS A 170 -2.33 -1.29 24.86
C HIS A 170 -1.60 -0.69 23.63
N SER A 171 -2.22 -0.73 22.46
CA SER A 171 -1.62 -0.26 21.21
C SER A 171 -1.55 1.26 21.18
N ARG A 172 -0.35 1.76 20.92
CA ARG A 172 -0.05 3.17 20.70
C ARG A 172 1.03 3.31 19.65
N MET A 173 1.01 4.40 18.91
CA MET A 173 1.92 4.60 17.80
C MET A 173 2.42 6.05 17.74
N ALA A 174 3.74 6.19 17.64
CA ALA A 174 4.34 7.46 17.29
C ALA A 174 4.28 7.66 15.77
N VAL A 175 4.32 8.92 15.35
CA VAL A 175 4.28 9.30 13.93
C VAL A 175 5.50 10.14 13.62
N LEU A 176 6.28 9.71 12.64
CA LEU A 176 7.42 10.43 12.11
C LEU A 176 6.96 11.32 10.96
N VAL A 177 7.18 12.63 11.06
CA VAL A 177 6.98 13.61 9.99
C VAL A 177 8.35 14.02 9.49
N GLN A 178 8.63 13.76 8.22
CA GLN A 178 9.98 13.85 7.67
C GLN A 178 9.96 14.54 6.31
N GLU A 179 10.98 15.35 6.01
CA GLU A 179 11.19 15.92 4.67
C GLU A 179 11.37 14.81 3.64
N MET A 180 10.70 14.94 2.49
CA MET A 180 10.99 14.06 1.36
C MET A 180 12.29 14.51 0.70
N VAL A 181 13.19 13.55 0.53
CA VAL A 181 14.41 13.68 -0.27
C VAL A 181 14.28 12.66 -1.39
N ASN A 182 14.16 13.14 -2.63
CA ASN A 182 13.97 12.34 -3.82
C ASN A 182 15.13 12.59 -4.79
N ASP A 183 16.35 12.35 -4.32
CA ASP A 183 17.52 12.40 -5.19
C ASP A 183 17.48 11.18 -6.15
N ASN A 184 18.20 11.27 -7.27
CA ASN A 184 18.18 10.24 -8.31
C ASN A 184 19.59 9.65 -8.49
N PRO A 185 19.77 8.32 -8.37
CA PRO A 185 18.76 7.28 -8.18
C PRO A 185 18.43 7.08 -6.71
N SER A 186 17.52 6.15 -6.45
CA SER A 186 17.24 5.66 -5.10
C SER A 186 17.07 4.15 -5.11
N GLY A 187 17.07 3.54 -3.93
CA GLY A 187 16.96 2.10 -3.86
C GLY A 187 17.08 1.51 -2.47
N VAL A 188 17.27 0.20 -2.44
CA VAL A 188 17.41 -0.60 -1.23
C VAL A 188 18.75 -1.31 -1.24
N ALA A 189 19.37 -1.48 -0.08
CA ALA A 189 20.62 -2.21 0.06
C ALA A 189 20.54 -3.17 1.25
N PHE A 190 20.85 -4.44 1.01
CA PHE A 190 20.88 -5.50 2.01
C PHE A 190 22.31 -5.90 2.31
N ALA A 191 22.71 -5.87 3.58
CA ALA A 191 24.06 -6.24 3.99
C ALA A 191 24.35 -7.74 3.86
N ARG A 192 23.32 -8.56 3.65
CA ARG A 192 23.37 -10.00 3.38
C ARG A 192 22.28 -10.35 2.37
N ASP A 193 22.46 -11.42 1.59
CA ASP A 193 21.35 -11.91 0.76
C ASP A 193 20.23 -12.43 1.69
N PRO A 194 19.02 -11.84 1.66
CA PRO A 194 17.93 -12.28 2.54
C PRO A 194 17.45 -13.70 2.23
N ARG A 195 17.75 -14.23 1.04
CA ARG A 195 17.37 -15.58 0.58
C ARG A 195 18.39 -16.64 0.95
N ASP A 196 19.63 -16.24 1.19
CA ASP A 196 20.73 -17.15 1.54
C ASP A 196 21.64 -16.49 2.60
N PRO A 197 21.28 -16.61 3.88
CA PRO A 197 21.96 -15.92 4.98
C PRO A 197 23.42 -16.37 5.18
N HIS A 198 23.82 -17.50 4.58
CA HIS A 198 25.16 -18.05 4.65
C HIS A 198 26.12 -17.42 3.62
N LYS A 199 25.59 -16.75 2.60
CA LYS A 199 26.40 -15.96 1.66
C LYS A 199 26.72 -14.61 2.26
N GLU A 200 28.02 -14.32 2.38
CA GLU A 200 28.54 -13.01 2.80
C GLU A 200 28.52 -12.01 1.63
N HIS A 201 27.40 -11.95 0.91
CA HIS A 201 27.19 -11.05 -0.23
C HIS A 201 26.20 -9.96 0.16
N ALA A 202 26.51 -8.72 -0.23
CA ALA A 202 25.57 -7.61 -0.13
C ALA A 202 24.78 -7.51 -1.44
N ILE A 203 23.52 -7.12 -1.35
CA ILE A 203 22.66 -6.83 -2.50
C ILE A 203 22.40 -5.33 -2.52
N ILE A 204 22.62 -4.69 -3.66
CA ILE A 204 22.22 -3.30 -3.89
C ILE A 204 21.21 -3.30 -5.03
N GLU A 205 20.07 -2.69 -4.81
CA GLU A 205 19.01 -2.49 -5.81
C GLU A 205 18.81 -0.99 -6.02
N SER A 206 18.59 -0.57 -7.27
CA SER A 206 18.47 0.83 -7.65
C SER A 206 17.40 1.03 -8.73
N VAL A 207 16.61 2.09 -8.59
CA VAL A 207 15.60 2.51 -9.57
C VAL A 207 15.79 3.99 -9.92
N PRO A 208 15.39 4.41 -11.14
CA PRO A 208 15.25 5.82 -11.43
C PRO A 208 14.06 6.40 -10.66
N GLY A 209 14.23 7.56 -10.05
CA GLY A 209 13.17 8.22 -9.28
C GLY A 209 13.08 7.73 -7.82
N PRO A 210 11.91 7.84 -7.17
CA PRO A 210 11.77 7.65 -5.73
C PRO A 210 11.74 6.18 -5.28
N CYS A 211 12.29 5.93 -4.09
CA CYS A 211 12.48 4.57 -3.56
C CYS A 211 11.15 3.83 -3.33
N SER A 212 10.03 4.56 -3.19
CA SER A 212 8.70 3.98 -3.06
C SER A 212 8.31 3.13 -4.27
N LEU A 213 8.75 3.49 -5.48
CA LEU A 213 8.44 2.70 -6.68
C LEU A 213 9.01 1.29 -6.62
N LEU A 214 10.20 1.15 -6.03
CA LEU A 214 10.84 -0.13 -5.77
C LEU A 214 10.11 -0.90 -4.66
N VAL A 215 9.84 -0.24 -3.54
CA VAL A 215 9.19 -0.87 -2.36
C VAL A 215 7.77 -1.35 -2.69
N ASP A 216 7.06 -0.63 -3.55
CA ASP A 216 5.71 -0.98 -4.00
C ASP A 216 5.71 -1.99 -5.16
N GLY A 217 6.90 -2.40 -5.66
CA GLY A 217 7.05 -3.36 -6.75
C GLY A 217 6.55 -2.87 -8.11
N LEU A 218 6.52 -1.54 -8.31
CA LEU A 218 6.02 -0.90 -9.53
C LEU A 218 7.10 -0.77 -10.61
N VAL A 219 8.38 -0.83 -10.23
CA VAL A 219 9.53 -0.71 -11.13
C VAL A 219 10.51 -1.83 -10.83
N ASP A 220 11.03 -2.47 -11.87
CA ASP A 220 12.06 -3.51 -11.77
C ASP A 220 13.44 -2.85 -11.58
N PRO A 221 14.16 -3.13 -10.48
CA PRO A 221 15.43 -2.47 -10.18
C PRO A 221 16.61 -3.06 -10.96
N ASP A 222 17.62 -2.24 -11.17
CA ASP A 222 18.96 -2.78 -11.34
C ASP A 222 19.42 -3.42 -10.05
N ARG A 223 20.01 -4.60 -10.14
CA ARG A 223 20.44 -5.38 -8.99
C ARG A 223 21.89 -5.80 -9.10
N TRP A 224 22.69 -5.44 -8.10
CA TRP A 224 24.08 -5.86 -7.96
C TRP A 224 24.25 -6.80 -6.78
N GLU A 225 24.97 -7.89 -7.00
CA GLU A 225 25.46 -8.78 -5.96
C GLU A 225 26.95 -8.52 -5.75
N ILE A 226 27.34 -8.18 -4.52
CA ILE A 226 28.69 -7.71 -4.20
C ILE A 226 29.30 -8.58 -3.10
N GLU A 227 30.50 -9.08 -3.32
CA GLU A 227 31.26 -9.79 -2.29
C GLU A 227 31.75 -8.80 -1.23
N ARG A 228 31.28 -8.90 0.01
CA ARG A 228 31.51 -7.86 1.04
C ARG A 228 32.98 -7.61 1.38
N LYS A 229 33.79 -8.68 1.35
CA LYS A 229 35.21 -8.61 1.76
C LYS A 229 36.09 -7.95 0.70
N THR A 230 35.93 -8.36 -0.56
CA THR A 230 36.72 -7.86 -1.67
C THR A 230 36.11 -6.61 -2.30
N ARG A 231 34.81 -6.37 -2.06
CA ARG A 231 33.97 -5.33 -2.67
C ARG A 231 33.83 -5.44 -4.18
N ASN A 232 34.12 -6.63 -4.71
CA ASN A 232 33.95 -6.91 -6.13
C ASN A 232 32.49 -7.20 -6.44
N VAL A 233 32.00 -6.64 -7.55
CA VAL A 233 30.71 -7.00 -8.13
C VAL A 233 30.81 -8.43 -8.66
N ILE A 234 29.99 -9.32 -8.14
CA ILE A 234 29.88 -10.72 -8.58
C ILE A 234 28.96 -10.80 -9.79
N ALA A 235 27.81 -10.12 -9.72
CA ALA A 235 26.80 -10.11 -10.75
C ALA A 235 26.08 -8.76 -10.78
N TRP A 236 25.64 -8.38 -11.98
CA TRP A 236 24.70 -7.29 -12.21
C TRP A 236 23.56 -7.84 -13.08
N LEU A 237 22.33 -7.57 -12.65
CA LEU A 237 21.11 -7.84 -13.39
C LEU A 237 20.48 -6.48 -13.71
N PRO A 238 20.30 -6.14 -15.00
CA PRO A 238 19.59 -4.92 -15.36
C PRO A 238 18.11 -5.05 -15.00
N GLY A 239 17.53 -3.98 -14.47
CA GLY A 239 16.08 -3.87 -14.31
C GLY A 239 15.39 -3.53 -15.62
N ASP A 240 14.14 -3.95 -15.78
CA ASP A 240 13.31 -3.57 -16.91
C ASP A 240 12.93 -2.07 -16.89
N ARG A 241 13.38 -1.35 -17.91
CA ARG A 241 13.17 0.09 -18.10
C ARG A 241 12.54 0.30 -19.46
N GLU A 242 11.23 0.02 -19.56
CA GLU A 242 10.46 0.02 -20.82
C GLU A 242 10.58 1.33 -21.63
N ASP A 243 10.89 2.46 -20.98
CA ASP A 243 10.96 3.80 -21.59
C ASP A 243 12.39 4.40 -21.72
N SER A 244 13.46 3.62 -21.49
CA SER A 244 14.85 4.13 -21.54
C SER A 244 15.65 3.59 -22.73
N ASP A 245 16.19 4.49 -23.56
CA ASP A 245 17.17 4.16 -24.61
C ASP A 245 18.51 3.67 -24.02
N ASP A 246 18.80 4.00 -22.76
CA ASP A 246 20.00 3.54 -22.04
C ASP A 246 19.64 2.44 -21.04
N GLN A 247 20.09 1.22 -21.37
CA GLN A 247 19.96 0.01 -20.56
C GLN A 247 21.25 -0.29 -19.75
N GLY A 248 22.19 0.68 -19.70
CA GLY A 248 23.40 0.58 -18.91
C GLY A 248 23.15 0.63 -17.39
N PRO A 249 24.14 0.26 -16.57
CA PRO A 249 24.01 0.24 -15.11
C PRO A 249 23.66 1.63 -14.55
N LEU A 250 22.66 1.73 -13.67
CA LEU A 250 22.28 3.02 -13.05
C LEU A 250 23.35 3.61 -12.12
N LEU A 251 24.20 2.74 -11.59
CA LEU A 251 25.27 3.05 -10.64
C LEU A 251 26.63 2.67 -11.21
N ASP A 252 27.60 3.56 -11.03
CA ASP A 252 29.00 3.25 -11.32
C ASP A 252 29.70 2.52 -10.15
N PRO A 253 30.89 1.93 -10.35
CA PRO A 253 31.60 1.21 -9.29
C PRO A 253 31.94 2.05 -8.04
N THR A 254 32.15 3.35 -8.19
CA THR A 254 32.47 4.27 -7.08
C THR A 254 31.23 4.53 -6.23
N GLU A 255 30.08 4.68 -6.88
CA GLU A 255 28.79 4.84 -6.23
C GLU A 255 28.38 3.57 -5.48
N LEU A 256 28.58 2.40 -6.09
CA LEU A 256 28.35 1.09 -5.43
C LEU A 256 29.22 0.92 -4.17
N ASP A 257 30.52 1.26 -4.25
CA ASP A 257 31.41 1.20 -3.09
C ASP A 257 30.99 2.20 -1.99
N THR A 258 30.46 3.37 -2.36
CA THR A 258 29.95 4.35 -1.40
C THR A 258 28.71 3.84 -0.66
N ILE A 259 27.74 3.27 -1.38
CA ILE A 259 26.53 2.67 -0.79
C ILE A 259 26.93 1.49 0.11
N LEU A 260 27.83 0.61 -0.36
CA LEU A 260 28.31 -0.53 0.42
C LEU A 260 29.01 -0.08 1.70
N LYS A 261 29.91 0.90 1.64
CA LYS A 261 30.58 1.45 2.84
C LYS A 261 29.57 2.01 3.83
N THR A 262 28.57 2.72 3.34
CA THR A 262 27.49 3.28 4.17
C THR A 262 26.71 2.16 4.85
N LEU A 263 26.27 1.16 4.09
CA LEU A 263 25.56 -0.03 4.58
C LEU A 263 26.34 -0.79 5.67
N LEU A 264 27.64 -1.03 5.45
CA LEU A 264 28.50 -1.70 6.44
C LEU A 264 28.76 -0.83 7.69
N SER A 265 28.77 0.49 7.54
CA SER A 265 28.88 1.42 8.68
C SER A 265 27.59 1.43 9.51
N VAL A 266 26.43 1.32 8.86
CA VAL A 266 25.13 1.12 9.51
C VAL A 266 25.09 -0.22 10.26
N GLU A 267 25.56 -1.30 9.64
CA GLU A 267 25.71 -2.61 10.29
C GLU A 267 26.62 -2.55 11.53
N GLN A 268 27.75 -1.84 11.43
CA GLN A 268 28.67 -1.66 12.55
C GLN A 268 28.05 -0.85 13.69
N LEU A 269 27.27 0.19 13.37
CA LEU A 269 26.57 1.01 14.35
C LEU A 269 25.55 0.17 15.14
N PHE A 270 24.71 -0.58 14.43
CA PHE A 270 23.58 -1.27 15.02
C PHE A 270 23.84 -2.73 15.43
N ARG A 271 24.94 -3.34 14.99
CA ARG A 271 25.36 -4.72 15.29
C ARG A 271 24.42 -5.81 14.76
N TRP A 272 23.61 -5.50 13.75
CA TRP A 272 22.81 -6.44 12.97
C TRP A 272 22.91 -6.10 11.50
N ALA A 273 22.70 -7.10 10.63
CA ALA A 273 22.74 -6.93 9.17
C ALA A 273 21.56 -6.05 8.70
N PRO A 274 21.81 -4.86 8.12
CA PRO A 274 20.75 -3.96 7.70
C PRO A 274 20.15 -4.28 6.33
N ASP A 275 18.86 -4.04 6.23
CA ASP A 275 18.12 -3.61 5.05
C ASP A 275 17.97 -2.08 5.14
N MET A 276 18.54 -1.37 4.17
CA MET A 276 18.68 0.09 4.15
C MET A 276 18.00 0.68 2.91
N GLU A 277 17.05 1.60 3.11
CA GLU A 277 16.49 2.44 2.06
C GLU A 277 17.39 3.69 1.89
N TRP A 278 17.74 4.05 0.65
CA TRP A 278 18.65 5.16 0.36
C TRP A 278 18.26 5.93 -0.91
N THR A 279 18.78 7.15 -1.04
CA THR A 279 18.61 8.01 -2.23
C THR A 279 19.85 8.88 -2.45
N GLY A 280 20.14 9.22 -3.71
CA GLY A 280 21.23 10.11 -4.11
C GLY A 280 22.51 9.36 -4.48
N ARG A 281 23.51 10.14 -4.90
CA ARG A 281 24.80 9.64 -5.41
C ARG A 281 25.95 10.08 -4.51
N SER A 282 26.93 9.22 -4.27
CA SER A 282 28.20 9.57 -3.62
C SER A 282 28.03 10.44 -2.36
N GLU A 283 28.60 11.64 -2.30
CA GLU A 283 28.53 12.58 -1.15
C GLU A 283 27.10 13.09 -0.84
N SER A 284 26.15 12.95 -1.77
CA SER A 284 24.74 13.32 -1.56
C SER A 284 23.90 12.19 -0.97
N LEU A 285 24.47 10.98 -0.83
CA LEU A 285 23.76 9.78 -0.36
C LEU A 285 23.07 10.05 0.97
N THR A 286 21.76 9.82 0.98
CA THR A 286 20.89 10.03 2.13
C THR A 286 20.28 8.71 2.54
N VAL A 287 20.38 8.35 3.81
CA VAL A 287 19.75 7.15 4.38
C VAL A 287 18.31 7.50 4.77
N LEU A 288 17.34 6.83 4.14
CA LEU A 288 15.91 7.06 4.35
C LEU A 288 15.34 6.18 5.47
N GLN A 289 15.90 4.98 5.65
CA GLN A 289 15.53 4.02 6.68
C GLN A 289 16.61 2.95 6.84
N ALA A 290 16.73 2.36 8.03
CA ALA A 290 17.51 1.15 8.25
C ALA A 290 16.79 0.21 9.22
N ARG A 291 16.66 -1.07 8.85
CA ARG A 291 15.99 -2.11 9.65
C ARG A 291 16.77 -3.43 9.61
N PRO A 292 16.68 -4.29 10.64
CA PRO A 292 17.34 -5.58 10.60
C PRO A 292 16.75 -6.45 9.48
N ILE A 293 17.61 -7.18 8.77
CA ILE A 293 17.16 -8.27 7.90
C ILE A 293 16.53 -9.34 8.80
N THR A 294 15.21 -9.43 8.79
CA THR A 294 14.49 -10.55 9.38
C THR A 294 14.42 -11.62 8.29
N THR A 295 15.29 -12.63 8.35
CA THR A 295 15.23 -13.79 7.48
C THR A 295 13.90 -14.50 7.69
N GLY A 296 12.95 -14.27 6.80
CA GLY A 296 11.79 -15.13 6.61
C GLY A 296 12.00 -15.86 5.31
N ALA A 297 12.56 -17.07 5.35
CA ALA A 297 11.96 -18.06 4.49
C ALA A 297 10.49 -18.09 4.95
N PRO A 298 9.49 -17.84 4.08
CA PRO A 298 8.11 -18.04 4.48
C PRO A 298 8.05 -19.48 4.94
N ASP A 299 7.80 -19.69 6.24
CA ASP A 299 7.30 -20.98 6.66
C ASP A 299 6.00 -21.15 5.85
N GLU A 300 5.81 -22.28 5.16
CA GLU A 300 4.60 -22.49 4.35
C GLU A 300 3.31 -22.40 5.22
N ASP A 301 3.48 -22.41 6.55
CA ASP A 301 2.46 -22.21 7.59
C ASP A 301 2.34 -20.76 8.14
N GLU A 302 3.10 -19.77 7.65
CA GLU A 302 3.06 -18.39 8.14
C GLU A 302 1.78 -17.65 7.68
N LYS A 303 0.77 -17.58 8.56
CA LYS A 303 -0.48 -16.81 8.36
C LYS A 303 -0.24 -15.32 8.11
N ARG A 304 0.96 -14.81 8.41
CA ARG A 304 1.43 -13.47 8.05
C ARG A 304 1.40 -13.23 6.54
N ALA A 305 1.81 -14.21 5.72
CA ALA A 305 1.74 -14.11 4.27
C ALA A 305 0.28 -13.97 3.81
N TRP A 306 -0.65 -14.67 4.48
CA TRP A 306 -2.07 -14.55 4.20
C TRP A 306 -2.62 -13.14 4.52
N TYR A 307 -2.26 -12.52 5.65
CA TYR A 307 -2.69 -11.14 5.96
C TYR A 307 -2.21 -10.11 4.93
N LEU A 308 -0.96 -10.24 4.46
CA LEU A 308 -0.41 -9.38 3.42
C LEU A 308 -1.10 -9.63 2.07
N SER A 309 -1.48 -10.88 1.79
CA SER A 309 -2.23 -11.25 0.59
C SER A 309 -3.64 -10.67 0.51
N LEU A 310 -4.18 -10.17 1.62
CA LEU A 310 -5.48 -9.48 1.65
C LEU A 310 -5.47 -8.17 0.85
N ARG A 311 -4.31 -7.63 0.46
CA ARG A 311 -4.20 -6.49 -0.45
C ARG A 311 -3.88 -6.98 -1.88
N PRO A 312 -4.78 -7.70 -2.59
CA PRO A 312 -4.49 -8.10 -3.96
C PRO A 312 -4.34 -6.83 -4.81
N GLY A 313 -3.34 -6.86 -5.71
CA GLY A 313 -3.25 -5.91 -6.80
C GLY A 313 -4.44 -6.05 -7.75
N ASP A 314 -4.65 -5.04 -8.59
CA ASP A 314 -5.85 -4.93 -9.44
C ASP A 314 -6.06 -6.15 -10.36
N GLY A 315 -5.00 -6.69 -10.95
CA GLY A 315 -5.08 -7.88 -11.81
C GLY A 315 -5.62 -9.09 -11.04
N ARG A 316 -4.99 -9.43 -9.90
CA ARG A 316 -5.43 -10.52 -9.03
C ARG A 316 -6.86 -10.31 -8.52
N LEU A 317 -7.25 -9.07 -8.22
CA LEU A 317 -8.62 -8.80 -7.76
C LEU A 317 -9.66 -9.01 -8.88
N ARG A 318 -9.34 -8.68 -10.13
CA ARG A 318 -10.21 -8.98 -11.29
C ARG A 318 -10.35 -10.49 -11.49
N ASP A 319 -9.25 -11.22 -11.40
CA ASP A 319 -9.26 -12.68 -11.54
C ASP A 319 -10.05 -13.34 -10.41
N LEU A 320 -9.84 -12.89 -9.16
CA LEU A 320 -10.60 -13.33 -8.00
C LEU A 320 -12.09 -13.02 -8.17
N ARG A 321 -12.45 -11.81 -8.63
CA ARG A 321 -13.86 -11.47 -8.91
C ARG A 321 -14.47 -12.46 -9.88
N GLN A 322 -13.81 -12.71 -11.01
CA GLN A 322 -14.33 -13.62 -12.03
C GLN A 322 -14.52 -15.02 -11.45
N ARG A 323 -13.48 -15.55 -10.80
CA ARG A 323 -13.49 -16.88 -10.19
C ARG A 323 -14.56 -17.03 -9.10
N VAL A 324 -14.65 -16.05 -8.19
CA VAL A 324 -15.61 -16.10 -7.08
C VAL A 324 -17.05 -15.95 -7.58
N VAL A 325 -17.33 -14.94 -8.40
CA VAL A 325 -18.70 -14.60 -8.81
C VAL A 325 -19.22 -15.55 -9.89
N GLU A 326 -18.40 -15.92 -10.86
CA GLU A 326 -18.86 -16.68 -12.04
C GLU A 326 -18.69 -18.19 -11.87
N GLN A 327 -17.83 -18.67 -10.96
CA GLN A 327 -17.56 -20.11 -10.79
C GLN A 327 -17.91 -20.60 -9.39
N LEU A 328 -17.25 -20.07 -8.36
CA LEU A 328 -17.31 -20.65 -7.02
C LEU A 328 -18.66 -20.47 -6.31
N ILE A 329 -19.30 -19.31 -6.44
CA ILE A 329 -20.63 -19.10 -5.86
C ILE A 329 -21.65 -20.07 -6.49
N PRO A 330 -21.78 -20.15 -7.84
CA PRO A 330 -22.65 -21.15 -8.47
C PRO A 330 -22.34 -22.59 -8.08
N GLU A 331 -21.06 -22.97 -7.98
CA GLU A 331 -20.64 -24.31 -7.56
C GLU A 331 -21.06 -24.61 -6.10
N LEU A 332 -20.88 -23.66 -5.19
CA LEU A 332 -21.28 -23.79 -3.79
C LEU A 332 -22.79 -23.94 -3.65
N GLU A 333 -23.57 -23.13 -4.38
CA GLU A 333 -25.03 -23.20 -4.40
C GLU A 333 -25.50 -24.56 -4.94
N ALA A 334 -24.97 -25.00 -6.08
CA ALA A 334 -25.35 -26.27 -6.70
C ALA A 334 -25.05 -27.48 -5.81
N GLU A 335 -23.90 -27.47 -5.12
CA GLU A 335 -23.57 -28.54 -4.18
C GLU A 335 -24.42 -28.48 -2.91
N GLY A 336 -24.70 -27.28 -2.39
CA GLY A 336 -25.64 -27.08 -1.28
C GLY A 336 -27.02 -27.64 -1.60
N ASP A 337 -27.54 -27.34 -2.79
CA ASP A 337 -28.82 -27.86 -3.29
C ASP A 337 -28.81 -29.38 -3.43
N ALA A 338 -27.74 -29.96 -3.98
CA ALA A 338 -27.59 -31.40 -4.11
C ALA A 338 -27.57 -32.10 -2.73
N LEU A 339 -26.83 -31.56 -1.77
CA LEU A 339 -26.76 -32.09 -0.41
C LEU A 339 -28.10 -31.96 0.34
N ALA A 340 -28.86 -30.89 0.09
CA ALA A 340 -30.18 -30.65 0.67
C ALA A 340 -31.27 -31.56 0.09
N ALA A 341 -31.17 -31.91 -1.20
CA ALA A 341 -32.11 -32.80 -1.88
C ALA A 341 -31.98 -34.27 -1.45
N GLU A 342 -30.85 -34.67 -0.88
CA GLU A 342 -30.59 -36.05 -0.46
C GLU A 342 -31.42 -36.46 0.77
N GLN A 343 -32.18 -37.54 0.65
CA GLN A 343 -33.02 -38.06 1.73
C GLN A 343 -32.25 -38.99 2.66
N LEU A 344 -31.38 -38.40 3.50
CA LEU A 344 -30.49 -39.14 4.42
C LEU A 344 -31.22 -40.16 5.31
N HIS A 345 -32.45 -39.84 5.72
CA HIS A 345 -33.28 -40.69 6.59
C HIS A 345 -33.74 -42.00 5.92
N LEU A 346 -33.58 -42.14 4.60
CA LEU A 346 -33.90 -43.36 3.85
C LEU A 346 -32.67 -44.23 3.60
N LEU A 347 -31.47 -43.75 3.91
CA LEU A 347 -30.23 -44.48 3.68
C LEU A 347 -30.00 -45.54 4.76
N GLN A 348 -29.43 -46.67 4.33
CA GLN A 348 -28.90 -47.69 5.24
C GLN A 348 -27.51 -47.26 5.76
N ASP A 349 -27.01 -47.91 6.81
CA ASP A 349 -25.80 -47.51 7.54
C ASP A 349 -24.59 -47.23 6.66
N GLU A 350 -24.27 -48.11 5.70
CA GLU A 350 -23.08 -47.96 4.84
C GLU A 350 -23.20 -46.78 3.86
N PRO A 351 -24.28 -46.62 3.06
CA PRO A 351 -24.53 -45.40 2.31
C PRO A 351 -24.60 -44.12 3.17
N LEU A 352 -25.18 -44.19 4.37
CA LEU A 352 -25.29 -43.06 5.28
C LEU A 352 -23.91 -42.61 5.77
N ALA A 353 -23.03 -43.54 6.13
CA ALA A 353 -21.66 -43.24 6.52
C ALA A 353 -20.90 -42.50 5.41
N ARG A 354 -20.98 -43.01 4.17
CA ARG A 354 -20.37 -42.33 3.00
C ARG A 354 -20.95 -40.94 2.75
N ALA A 355 -22.26 -40.77 2.93
CA ALA A 355 -22.92 -39.47 2.76
C ALA A 355 -22.47 -38.44 3.82
N ILE A 356 -22.15 -38.89 5.04
CA ILE A 356 -21.58 -38.07 6.11
C ILE A 356 -20.13 -37.70 5.80
N GLU A 357 -19.30 -38.67 5.40
CA GLU A 357 -17.90 -38.44 5.01
C GLU A 357 -17.80 -37.43 3.86
N HIS A 358 -18.59 -37.62 2.80
CA HIS A 358 -18.67 -36.69 1.66
C HIS A 358 -19.01 -35.26 2.10
N ARG A 359 -19.94 -35.08 3.04
CA ARG A 359 -20.28 -33.77 3.60
C ARG A 359 -19.13 -33.17 4.41
N GLY A 360 -18.41 -33.99 5.18
CA GLY A 360 -17.21 -33.59 5.88
C GLY A 360 -16.14 -33.05 4.93
N ASP A 361 -15.89 -33.78 3.84
CA ASP A 361 -14.93 -33.40 2.80
C ASP A 361 -15.36 -32.12 2.07
N ALA A 362 -16.65 -32.00 1.74
CA ALA A 362 -17.21 -30.79 1.14
C ALA A 362 -17.02 -29.57 2.05
N VAL A 363 -17.32 -29.68 3.34
CA VAL A 363 -17.11 -28.60 4.32
C VAL A 363 -15.63 -28.25 4.44
N ALA A 364 -14.73 -29.23 4.47
CA ALA A 364 -13.30 -28.99 4.54
C ALA A 364 -12.79 -28.25 3.28
N ARG A 365 -13.23 -28.67 2.09
CA ARG A 365 -12.90 -28.03 0.82
C ARG A 365 -13.42 -26.60 0.75
N TRP A 366 -14.71 -26.37 1.04
CA TRP A 366 -15.29 -25.03 1.01
C TRP A 366 -14.73 -24.11 2.07
N ARG A 367 -14.34 -24.64 3.24
CA ARG A 367 -13.60 -23.85 4.22
C ARG A 367 -12.26 -23.39 3.66
N LYS A 368 -11.52 -24.25 2.96
CA LYS A 368 -10.28 -23.85 2.30
C LYS A 368 -10.52 -22.75 1.25
N ILE A 369 -11.48 -22.96 0.34
CA ILE A 369 -11.85 -21.97 -0.69
C ILE A 369 -12.29 -20.64 -0.06
N TYR A 370 -13.04 -20.68 1.05
CA TYR A 370 -13.46 -19.50 1.78
C TYR A 370 -12.25 -18.64 2.22
N TRP A 371 -11.22 -19.27 2.80
CA TRP A 371 -10.01 -18.59 3.25
C TRP A 371 -9.11 -18.14 2.11
N ASP A 372 -8.97 -18.96 1.07
CA ASP A 372 -8.03 -18.71 -0.03
C ASP A 372 -8.58 -17.74 -1.09
N GLU A 373 -9.91 -17.67 -1.24
CA GLU A 373 -10.55 -16.96 -2.35
C GLU A 373 -11.61 -15.96 -1.90
N PHE A 374 -12.59 -16.38 -1.09
CA PHE A 374 -13.69 -15.48 -0.69
C PHE A 374 -13.22 -14.36 0.22
N ILE A 375 -12.37 -14.63 1.21
CA ILE A 375 -11.85 -13.57 2.08
C ILE A 375 -10.99 -12.57 1.29
N PRO A 376 -9.99 -12.97 0.47
CA PRO A 376 -9.23 -12.01 -0.33
C PRO A 376 -10.10 -11.20 -1.30
N PHE A 377 -11.09 -11.82 -1.94
CA PHE A 377 -12.05 -11.11 -2.78
C PHE A 377 -12.87 -10.08 -1.98
N ALA A 378 -13.47 -10.51 -0.86
CA ALA A 378 -14.25 -9.63 0.00
C ALA A 378 -13.39 -8.49 0.56
N HIS A 379 -12.14 -8.75 0.93
CA HIS A 379 -11.21 -7.71 1.35
C HIS A 379 -10.90 -6.72 0.22
N GLY A 380 -10.70 -7.21 -1.01
CA GLY A 380 -10.53 -6.35 -2.18
C GLY A 380 -11.72 -5.41 -2.40
N VAL A 381 -12.96 -5.91 -2.28
CA VAL A 381 -14.17 -5.08 -2.31
C VAL A 381 -14.16 -4.06 -1.16
N ARG A 382 -13.75 -4.50 0.03
CA ARG A 382 -13.68 -3.65 1.23
C ARG A 382 -12.57 -2.59 1.17
N ARG A 383 -11.58 -2.69 0.28
CA ARG A 383 -10.66 -1.58 0.00
C ARG A 383 -11.40 -0.36 -0.54
N LEU A 384 -12.50 -0.55 -1.27
CA LEU A 384 -13.37 0.57 -1.67
C LEU A 384 -13.96 1.26 -0.44
N ALA A 385 -14.37 0.49 0.58
CA ALA A 385 -14.87 1.06 1.83
C ALA A 385 -13.82 1.94 2.49
N THR A 386 -12.59 1.45 2.64
CA THR A 386 -11.50 2.22 3.22
C THR A 386 -11.23 3.49 2.42
N TYR A 387 -11.08 3.38 1.10
CA TYR A 387 -10.87 4.54 0.23
C TYR A 387 -12.00 5.57 0.35
N TYR A 388 -13.25 5.10 0.31
CA TYR A 388 -14.42 5.95 0.43
C TYR A 388 -14.47 6.65 1.80
N ASN A 389 -14.24 5.91 2.88
CA ASN A 389 -14.23 6.46 4.24
C ASN A 389 -13.10 7.50 4.43
N ASP A 390 -11.91 7.22 3.90
CA ASP A 390 -10.77 8.13 3.98
C ASP A 390 -11.03 9.43 3.21
N ALA A 391 -11.67 9.34 2.04
CA ALA A 391 -11.92 10.47 1.16
C ALA A 391 -13.16 11.29 1.54
N VAL A 392 -14.26 10.60 1.87
CA VAL A 392 -15.58 11.22 2.09
C VAL A 392 -15.83 11.52 3.56
N LYS A 393 -15.26 10.73 4.48
CA LYS A 393 -15.46 10.83 5.94
C LYS A 393 -16.97 10.85 6.29
N PRO A 394 -17.75 9.83 5.87
CA PRO A 394 -19.19 9.79 6.08
C PRO A 394 -19.52 9.64 7.58
N ASP A 395 -20.72 10.06 7.98
CA ASP A 395 -21.23 9.78 9.33
C ASP A 395 -21.50 8.27 9.53
N ASP A 396 -21.97 7.58 8.48
CA ASP A 396 -22.10 6.13 8.45
C ASP A 396 -20.97 5.50 7.63
N PRO A 397 -20.03 4.76 8.26
CA PRO A 397 -18.93 4.14 7.54
C PRO A 397 -19.36 3.08 6.53
N TYR A 398 -20.62 2.62 6.58
CA TYR A 398 -21.22 1.66 5.66
C TYR A 398 -21.96 2.29 4.48
N GLU A 399 -21.98 3.61 4.35
CA GLU A 399 -22.64 4.30 3.23
C GLU A 399 -22.14 3.79 1.86
N PHE A 400 -20.85 3.43 1.76
CA PHE A 400 -20.25 2.86 0.55
C PHE A 400 -20.96 1.61 0.02
N VAL A 401 -21.66 0.84 0.87
CA VAL A 401 -22.41 -0.35 0.44
C VAL A 401 -23.54 0.03 -0.52
N GLY A 402 -24.09 1.24 -0.38
CA GLY A 402 -25.02 1.82 -1.34
C GLY A 402 -24.42 1.96 -2.74
N LEU A 403 -23.11 2.26 -2.83
CA LEU A 403 -22.37 2.40 -4.08
C LEU A 403 -22.04 1.05 -4.75
N LEU A 404 -22.07 -0.04 -3.98
CA LEU A 404 -21.84 -1.40 -4.51
C LEU A 404 -23.09 -2.00 -5.16
N ARG A 405 -24.25 -1.37 -5.01
CA ARG A 405 -25.47 -1.80 -5.70
C ARG A 405 -25.32 -1.53 -7.19
N ASP A 406 -25.94 -2.39 -7.99
CA ASP A 406 -25.97 -2.27 -9.45
C ASP A 406 -26.78 -1.04 -9.85
N GLN A 407 -26.12 0.11 -9.74
CA GLN A 407 -26.57 1.37 -10.30
C GLN A 407 -25.64 1.70 -11.45
N PRO A 408 -26.15 2.24 -12.55
CA PRO A 408 -25.34 2.75 -13.64
C PRO A 408 -24.47 3.92 -13.13
N LEU A 409 -23.32 3.61 -12.53
CA LEU A 409 -22.39 4.61 -12.04
C LEU A 409 -21.90 5.41 -13.25
N LEU A 410 -22.26 6.70 -13.30
CA LEU A 410 -21.88 7.59 -14.40
C LEU A 410 -20.37 7.55 -14.66
N ALA A 411 -19.56 7.46 -13.61
CA ALA A 411 -18.10 7.34 -13.72
C ALA A 411 -17.65 6.01 -14.37
N ALA A 412 -18.29 4.89 -14.05
CA ALA A 412 -17.96 3.59 -14.65
C ALA A 412 -18.36 3.55 -16.13
N GLN A 413 -19.55 4.06 -16.46
CA GLN A 413 -20.01 4.18 -17.84
C GLN A 413 -19.12 5.11 -18.66
N ARG A 414 -18.71 6.25 -18.09
CA ARG A 414 -17.74 7.17 -18.67
C ARG A 414 -16.42 6.47 -18.94
N ASN A 415 -15.86 5.79 -17.94
CA ASN A 415 -14.57 5.12 -18.06
C ASN A 415 -14.62 3.99 -19.12
N GLN A 416 -15.71 3.22 -19.16
CA GLN A 416 -15.92 2.22 -20.22
C GLN A 416 -16.03 2.87 -21.60
N ALA A 417 -16.79 3.95 -21.74
CA ALA A 417 -16.89 4.68 -23.01
C ALA A 417 -15.53 5.24 -23.47
N MET A 418 -14.69 5.73 -22.54
CA MET A 418 -13.33 6.17 -22.84
C MET A 418 -12.45 5.00 -23.29
N ALA A 419 -12.53 3.85 -22.61
CA ALA A 419 -11.79 2.64 -22.97
C ALA A 419 -12.21 2.11 -24.36
N ASP A 420 -13.51 2.07 -24.65
CA ASP A 420 -14.04 1.65 -25.95
C ASP A 420 -13.55 2.59 -27.08
N LEU A 421 -13.49 3.89 -26.81
CA LEU A 421 -12.98 4.87 -27.77
C LEU A 421 -11.47 4.72 -28.00
N ALA A 422 -10.69 4.49 -26.94
CA ALA A 422 -9.26 4.23 -27.03
C ALA A 422 -8.98 2.94 -27.81
N GLN A 423 -9.74 1.87 -27.54
CA GLN A 423 -9.65 0.61 -28.28
C GLN A 423 -10.04 0.79 -29.76
N TYR A 424 -11.06 1.60 -30.04
CA TYR A 424 -11.44 1.94 -31.41
C TYR A 424 -10.30 2.66 -32.14
N LEU A 425 -9.65 3.66 -31.51
CA LEU A 425 -8.48 4.33 -32.09
C LEU A 425 -7.34 3.35 -32.34
N ALA A 426 -7.00 2.51 -31.36
CA ALA A 426 -5.93 1.53 -31.47
C ALA A 426 -6.18 0.46 -32.55
N SER A 427 -7.44 0.16 -32.85
CA SER A 427 -7.83 -0.80 -33.88
C SER A 427 -7.96 -0.18 -35.28
N ASN A 428 -7.81 1.15 -35.42
CA ASN A 428 -7.98 1.89 -36.67
C ASN A 428 -6.78 2.81 -36.94
N ASP A 429 -5.69 2.25 -37.45
CA ASP A 429 -4.43 2.95 -37.74
C ASP A 429 -4.63 4.25 -38.55
N ALA A 430 -5.51 4.22 -39.55
CA ALA A 430 -5.78 5.40 -40.39
C ALA A 430 -6.37 6.58 -39.58
N VAL A 431 -7.22 6.28 -38.58
CA VAL A 431 -7.80 7.31 -37.71
C VAL A 431 -6.77 7.76 -36.68
N LEU A 432 -6.03 6.83 -36.07
CA LEU A 432 -4.99 7.14 -35.08
C LEU A 432 -3.91 8.07 -35.65
N VAL A 433 -3.36 7.74 -36.84
CA VAL A 433 -2.35 8.55 -37.52
C VAL A 433 -2.90 9.95 -37.84
N ALA A 434 -4.14 10.03 -38.33
CA ALA A 434 -4.77 11.31 -38.63
C ALA A 434 -4.94 12.20 -37.38
N VAL A 435 -5.39 11.61 -36.27
CA VAL A 435 -5.53 12.29 -34.98
C VAL A 435 -4.18 12.79 -34.47
N GLN A 436 -3.14 11.96 -34.50
CA GLN A 436 -1.79 12.32 -34.08
C GLN A 436 -1.21 13.46 -34.93
N GLN A 437 -1.39 13.40 -36.26
CA GLN A 437 -0.95 14.46 -37.17
C GLN A 437 -1.65 15.79 -36.88
N LEU A 438 -2.96 15.78 -36.63
CA LEU A 438 -3.72 16.98 -36.28
C LEU A 438 -3.26 17.56 -34.93
N LEU A 439 -3.05 16.73 -33.92
CA LEU A 439 -2.55 17.17 -32.61
C LEU A 439 -1.16 17.79 -32.72
N ALA A 440 -0.25 17.17 -33.47
CA ALA A 440 1.10 17.67 -33.70
C ALA A 440 1.10 18.99 -34.50
N LYS A 441 0.28 19.08 -35.55
CA LYS A 441 0.14 20.29 -36.39
C LYS A 441 -0.34 21.51 -35.60
N HIS A 442 -1.19 21.29 -34.59
CA HIS A 442 -1.82 22.37 -33.83
C HIS A 442 -1.33 22.47 -32.37
N ALA A 443 -0.31 21.71 -31.98
CA ALA A 443 0.20 21.66 -30.60
C ALA A 443 -0.91 21.48 -29.54
N GLY A 444 -1.95 20.70 -29.85
CA GLY A 444 -3.09 20.48 -28.95
C GLY A 444 -4.07 21.66 -28.78
N SER A 445 -3.90 22.77 -29.51
CA SER A 445 -4.71 23.99 -29.35
C SER A 445 -5.98 24.05 -30.23
N LEU A 446 -6.27 22.98 -30.98
CA LEU A 446 -7.35 22.99 -31.97
C LEU A 446 -8.73 22.84 -31.31
N GLN A 447 -9.64 23.75 -31.61
CA GLN A 447 -11.04 23.68 -31.18
C GLN A 447 -11.76 22.47 -31.81
N TRP A 448 -12.65 21.81 -31.07
CA TRP A 448 -13.30 20.56 -31.49
C TRP A 448 -13.98 20.66 -32.87
N VAL A 449 -14.70 21.74 -33.16
CA VAL A 449 -15.38 21.96 -34.45
C VAL A 449 -14.39 21.98 -35.63
N ALA A 450 -13.22 22.61 -35.44
CA ALA A 450 -12.18 22.63 -36.46
C ALA A 450 -11.49 21.27 -36.60
N PHE A 451 -11.24 20.60 -35.46
CA PHE A 451 -10.69 19.25 -35.41
C PHE A 451 -11.54 18.24 -36.19
N ARG A 452 -12.85 18.21 -35.91
CA ARG A 452 -13.81 17.35 -36.61
C ARG A 452 -13.78 17.56 -38.13
N ARG A 453 -13.80 18.81 -38.58
CA ARG A 453 -13.80 19.16 -40.01
C ARG A 453 -12.53 18.67 -40.69
N GLU A 454 -11.35 18.92 -40.11
CA GLU A 454 -10.09 18.48 -40.70
C GLU A 454 -9.95 16.96 -40.66
N LEU A 455 -10.39 16.29 -39.58
CA LEU A 455 -10.35 14.83 -39.49
C LEU A 455 -11.21 14.18 -40.58
N SER A 456 -12.42 14.69 -40.84
CA SER A 456 -13.31 14.21 -41.90
C SER A 456 -12.75 14.38 -43.32
N GLN A 457 -11.79 15.29 -43.51
CA GLN A 457 -11.10 15.48 -44.79
C GLN A 457 -9.92 14.52 -44.97
N ILE A 458 -9.35 14.01 -43.86
CA ILE A 458 -8.19 13.12 -43.87
C ILE A 458 -8.65 11.65 -44.00
N THR A 459 -9.75 11.27 -43.35
CA THR A 459 -10.23 9.88 -43.36
C THR A 459 -11.76 9.79 -43.30
N ALA A 460 -12.35 9.05 -44.26
CA ALA A 460 -13.79 8.76 -44.27
C ALA A 460 -14.22 7.81 -43.13
N VAL A 461 -13.27 7.08 -42.53
CA VAL A 461 -13.52 6.22 -41.35
C VAL A 461 -13.54 7.03 -40.05
N GLY A 462 -13.10 8.30 -40.10
CA GLY A 462 -13.08 9.22 -38.95
C GLY A 462 -14.45 9.56 -38.38
N ASP A 463 -15.52 9.42 -39.16
CA ASP A 463 -16.90 9.68 -38.71
C ASP A 463 -17.32 8.75 -37.57
N GLY A 464 -16.81 7.52 -37.54
CA GLY A 464 -17.03 6.56 -36.46
C GLY A 464 -16.37 7.01 -35.15
N PHE A 465 -15.18 7.60 -35.21
CA PHE A 465 -14.50 8.19 -34.05
C PHE A 465 -15.20 9.46 -33.57
N VAL A 466 -15.53 10.38 -34.48
CA VAL A 466 -16.22 11.65 -34.17
C VAL A 466 -17.53 11.38 -33.44
N THR A 467 -18.35 10.48 -33.97
CA THR A 467 -19.66 10.14 -33.37
C THR A 467 -19.50 9.58 -31.95
N ARG A 468 -18.52 8.69 -31.73
CA ARG A 468 -18.26 8.10 -30.42
C ARG A 468 -17.71 9.13 -29.43
N PHE A 469 -16.81 10.01 -29.86
CA PHE A 469 -16.25 11.07 -29.03
C PHE A 469 -17.30 12.12 -28.66
N GLU A 470 -18.13 12.56 -29.61
CA GLU A 470 -19.24 13.50 -29.33
C GLU A 470 -20.25 12.88 -28.34
N SER A 471 -20.64 11.61 -28.55
CA SER A 471 -21.54 10.92 -27.61
C SER A 471 -20.93 10.76 -26.22
N LEU A 472 -19.62 10.50 -26.13
CA LEU A 472 -18.91 10.42 -24.85
C LEU A 472 -18.93 11.77 -24.12
N ASN A 473 -18.69 12.87 -24.84
CA ASN A 473 -18.77 14.21 -24.27
C ASN A 473 -20.18 14.53 -23.78
N GLU A 474 -21.17 14.44 -24.67
CA GLU A 474 -22.58 14.77 -24.37
C GLU A 474 -23.13 13.98 -23.18
N ARG A 475 -22.74 12.69 -23.06
CA ARG A 475 -23.29 11.82 -22.01
C ARG A 475 -22.55 11.89 -20.69
N PHE A 476 -21.27 12.23 -20.68
CA PHE A 476 -20.43 12.00 -19.49
C PHE A 476 -19.43 13.11 -19.14
N LEU A 477 -18.98 13.93 -20.09
CA LEU A 477 -17.97 14.98 -19.83
C LEU A 477 -18.56 16.39 -19.86
N ASP A 478 -19.68 16.58 -20.56
CA ASP A 478 -20.44 17.84 -20.58
C ASP A 478 -21.34 17.97 -19.34
N ILE A 479 -20.82 17.55 -18.19
CA ILE A 479 -21.32 17.96 -16.87
C ILE A 479 -20.63 19.30 -16.55
N ALA A 480 -20.75 20.25 -17.47
CA ALA A 480 -20.61 21.64 -17.09
C ALA A 480 -21.83 21.97 -16.23
N TYR A 481 -21.56 22.46 -15.02
CA TYR A 481 -22.54 23.13 -14.17
C TYR A 481 -23.48 24.00 -15.03
N ASP A 482 -24.76 23.66 -15.06
CA ASP A 482 -25.82 24.64 -15.33
C ASP A 482 -26.00 25.55 -14.10
#